data_AF-A0A6V7H5M4-F1
#
_entry.id   AF-A0A6V7H5M4-F1
#
_cell.length_a   1.000
_cell.length_b   1.000
_cell.length_c   1.000
_cell.angle_alpha   90.00
_cell.angle_beta   90.00
_cell.angle_gamma   90.00
#
_symmetry.space_group_name_H-M   'P 1'
#
loop_
_entity.id
_entity.type
_entity.pdbx_description
1 polymer ?
#
loop_
_entity_poly.entity_id
_entity_poly.type
_entity_poly.pdbx_seq_one_letter_code
_entity_poly.pdbx_strand_id
1 'polypeptide(L)'
;MIGRRCALIALGGLLILVLSVNVYFIRMIVESSSHKTSSKGMPISQLKPEQEQLISQAEQNLQVSQKSVAKDMMKKIREEIQILPPKYFKQNTSYAIVLERLLTELRIMPNAVQKNIWSIPNSNWPDAHQLIPPVAPELGTILDILRKSKVMRADNAPLGTQLKLMLTLEHGTKAMFKPQWYSRDAIIRGPVYHGKDRHNAEVVAFHLSSLLALRRVPLTVIRKLDLRNEIRPRATPELYATMYQDGNDTCLYGVCHYCSPADPVCGVGDILEGALISWLPRYLRLVKHRHPWQRTYKKNKLAMWETDDNYCEKVKDTKAYSPQSSSRLLDLVDTAIFDFLMDNGDRHHYELAQNNFHNPAVLLIDNGKSLGNPDVDHFDILAPLYQCCMIHKTTWDRLKLFSGGSLSIALTRLVAHESLMAGVQPLVTEAHLSAMDRRLFTIYAVVEYCLKNKKYASNVILDHR
;
A
#
# COMPACT_ATOMS: atom_id res chain seq x y z
N MET A 1 -60.45 20.09 26.13
CA MET A 1 -60.22 20.67 24.78
C MET A 1 -58.88 21.41 24.59
N ILE A 2 -57.97 21.43 25.58
CA ILE A 2 -56.71 22.19 25.49
C ILE A 2 -55.53 21.34 24.96
N GLY A 3 -55.44 20.05 25.31
CA GLY A 3 -54.34 19.17 24.89
C GLY A 3 -54.27 18.87 23.38
N ARG A 4 -55.42 18.80 22.69
CA ARG A 4 -55.46 18.56 21.23
C ARG A 4 -54.97 19.76 20.41
N ARG A 5 -55.13 20.99 20.92
CA ARG A 5 -54.66 22.21 20.26
C ARG A 5 -53.14 22.37 20.38
N CYS A 6 -52.56 22.03 21.53
CA CYS A 6 -51.09 22.04 21.71
C CYS A 6 -50.39 20.98 20.84
N ALA A 7 -50.96 19.79 20.69
CA ALA A 7 -50.38 18.75 19.83
C ALA A 7 -50.37 19.13 18.35
N LEU A 8 -51.42 19.80 17.86
CA LEU A 8 -51.48 20.29 16.47
C LEU A 8 -50.49 21.44 16.22
N ILE A 9 -50.29 22.32 17.21
CA ILE A 9 -49.29 23.40 17.12
C ILE A 9 -47.87 22.82 17.12
N ALA A 10 -47.59 21.82 17.95
CA ALA A 10 -46.29 21.14 17.99
C ALA A 10 -45.99 20.37 16.70
N LEU A 11 -46.97 19.64 16.13
CA LEU A 11 -46.81 18.98 14.83
C LEU A 11 -46.65 19.98 13.68
N GLY A 12 -47.39 21.09 13.71
CA GLY A 12 -47.25 22.18 12.74
C GLY A 12 -45.85 22.80 12.80
N GLY A 13 -45.33 23.06 14.01
CA GLY A 13 -43.98 23.58 14.21
C GLY A 13 -42.89 22.62 13.71
N LEU A 14 -43.04 21.31 13.97
CA LEU A 14 -42.11 20.29 13.48
C LEU A 14 -42.12 20.19 11.95
N LEU A 15 -43.31 20.24 11.32
CA LEU A 15 -43.45 20.20 9.87
C LEU A 15 -42.80 21.42 9.21
N ILE A 16 -43.02 22.62 9.78
CA ILE A 16 -42.39 23.86 9.30
C ILE A 16 -40.86 23.77 9.43
N LEU A 17 -40.36 23.20 10.54
CA LEU A 17 -38.92 23.04 10.75
C LEU A 17 -38.29 22.04 9.76
N VAL A 18 -38.96 20.92 9.48
CA VAL A 18 -38.50 19.93 8.49
C VAL A 18 -38.54 20.53 7.08
N LEU A 19 -39.59 21.26 6.72
CA LEU A 19 -39.69 21.92 5.41
C LEU A 19 -38.64 23.02 5.24
N SER A 20 -38.40 23.83 6.26
CA SER A 20 -37.40 24.91 6.20
C SER A 20 -35.96 24.37 6.14
N VAL A 21 -35.64 23.28 6.86
CA VAL A 21 -34.35 22.59 6.74
C VAL A 21 -34.20 21.95 5.35
N ASN A 22 -35.23 21.31 4.81
CA ASN A 22 -35.18 20.74 3.46
C ASN A 22 -35.02 21.82 2.38
N VAL A 23 -35.73 22.95 2.49
CA VAL A 23 -35.58 24.09 1.57
C VAL A 23 -34.16 24.68 1.69
N TYR A 24 -33.61 24.80 2.89
CA TYR A 24 -32.22 25.24 3.09
C TYR A 24 -31.21 24.29 2.43
N PHE A 25 -31.37 22.97 2.60
CA PHE A 25 -30.50 21.99 1.95
C PHE A 25 -30.64 21.99 0.42
N ILE A 26 -31.86 22.10 -0.11
CA ILE A 26 -32.09 22.22 -1.56
C ILE A 26 -31.45 23.50 -2.09
N ARG A 27 -31.60 24.63 -1.39
CA ARG A 27 -30.99 25.90 -1.79
C ARG A 27 -29.46 25.83 -1.78
N MET A 28 -28.89 25.19 -0.77
CA MET A 28 -27.44 24.97 -0.67
C MET A 28 -26.91 24.03 -1.77
N ILE A 29 -27.67 22.99 -2.14
CA ILE A 29 -27.35 22.12 -3.28
C ILE A 29 -27.44 22.90 -4.60
N VAL A 30 -28.48 23.71 -4.79
CA VAL A 30 -28.69 24.53 -5.99
C VAL A 30 -27.64 25.64 -6.11
N GLU A 31 -27.25 26.30 -5.02
CA GLU A 31 -26.15 27.30 -5.01
C GLU A 31 -24.78 26.65 -5.23
N SER A 32 -24.54 25.43 -4.71
CA SER A 32 -23.32 24.67 -5.06
C SER A 32 -23.30 24.23 -6.54
N SER A 33 -24.48 24.11 -7.15
CA SER A 33 -24.66 23.73 -8.55
C SER A 33 -24.58 24.93 -9.51
N SER A 34 -24.94 26.14 -9.06
CA SER A 34 -25.02 27.32 -9.94
C SER A 34 -23.69 28.07 -10.13
N HIS A 35 -22.62 27.68 -9.43
CA HIS A 35 -21.26 28.19 -9.67
C HIS A 35 -20.45 27.38 -10.70
N LYS A 36 -21.06 26.42 -11.42
CA LYS A 36 -20.48 25.83 -12.63
C LYS A 36 -20.90 26.59 -13.90
N THR A 37 -20.49 27.83 -14.01
CA THR A 37 -20.48 28.56 -15.29
C THR A 37 -19.13 28.35 -15.98
N SER A 38 -19.13 27.39 -16.92
CA SER A 38 -18.36 27.36 -18.17
C SER A 38 -17.05 28.16 -18.22
N SER A 39 -15.94 27.54 -17.82
CA SER A 39 -14.68 27.71 -18.55
C SER A 39 -14.52 26.50 -19.49
N LYS A 40 -14.74 26.70 -20.79
CA LYS A 40 -14.28 25.76 -21.81
C LYS A 40 -12.76 25.67 -21.70
N GLY A 41 -12.26 24.61 -21.06
CA GLY A 41 -10.85 24.26 -21.13
C GLY A 41 -10.54 23.83 -22.56
N MET A 42 -9.69 24.61 -23.24
CA MET A 42 -9.06 24.21 -24.49
C MET A 42 -8.31 22.89 -24.32
N PRO A 43 -8.12 22.09 -25.39
CA PRO A 43 -7.28 20.91 -25.33
C PRO A 43 -5.87 21.32 -24.93
N ILE A 44 -5.28 20.62 -23.95
CA ILE A 44 -3.85 20.77 -23.62
C ILE A 44 -3.06 20.13 -24.77
N SER A 45 -2.89 20.90 -25.83
CA SER A 45 -1.88 20.69 -26.85
C SER A 45 -0.90 21.86 -26.77
N GLN A 46 0.32 21.54 -26.33
CA GLN A 46 1.55 22.34 -26.42
C GLN A 46 1.64 23.59 -25.52
N LEU A 47 1.96 23.38 -24.24
CA LEU A 47 2.69 24.38 -23.46
C LEU A 47 4.19 24.24 -23.77
N LYS A 48 4.88 25.37 -24.03
CA LYS A 48 6.33 25.37 -24.27
C LYS A 48 7.08 25.12 -22.96
N PRO A 49 8.22 24.38 -22.98
CA PRO A 49 8.94 23.95 -21.78
C PRO A 49 9.35 25.08 -20.81
N GLU A 50 9.52 26.32 -21.30
CA GLU A 50 9.88 27.47 -20.48
C GLU A 50 8.75 27.95 -19.54
N GLN A 51 7.48 27.76 -19.92
CA GLN A 51 6.34 28.13 -19.06
C GLN A 51 6.08 27.13 -17.93
N GLU A 52 6.39 25.84 -18.14
CA GLU A 52 6.37 24.85 -17.06
C GLU A 52 7.48 25.11 -16.03
N GLN A 53 8.66 25.56 -16.47
CA GLN A 53 9.76 25.93 -15.57
C GLN A 53 9.43 27.16 -14.71
N LEU A 54 8.78 28.18 -15.27
CA LEU A 54 8.41 29.39 -14.52
C LEU A 54 7.31 29.12 -13.49
N ILE A 55 6.34 28.25 -13.80
CA ILE A 55 5.30 27.82 -12.85
C ILE A 55 5.92 26.93 -11.75
N SER A 56 6.81 26.01 -12.12
CA SER A 56 7.56 25.18 -11.17
C SER A 56 8.43 26.01 -10.22
N GLN A 57 9.11 27.05 -10.72
CA GLN A 57 9.90 27.98 -9.90
C GLN A 57 9.03 28.86 -8.99
N ALA A 58 7.87 29.31 -9.47
CA ALA A 58 6.90 30.05 -8.66
C ALA A 58 6.24 29.17 -7.56
N GLU A 59 5.95 27.90 -7.87
CA GLU A 59 5.43 26.92 -6.91
C GLU A 59 6.49 26.48 -5.88
N GLN A 60 7.77 26.40 -6.28
CA GLN A 60 8.88 26.19 -5.35
C GLN A 60 9.04 27.38 -4.40
N ASN A 61 8.92 28.62 -4.88
CA ASN A 61 9.09 29.82 -4.07
C ASN A 61 7.95 30.05 -3.05
N LEU A 62 6.73 29.57 -3.30
CA LEU A 62 5.65 29.61 -2.30
C LEU A 62 5.77 28.54 -1.19
N GLN A 63 6.51 27.45 -1.42
CA GLN A 63 6.79 26.42 -0.40
C GLN A 63 7.92 26.77 0.58
N VAL A 64 8.57 27.93 0.42
CA VAL A 64 9.78 28.32 1.17
C VAL A 64 9.49 28.88 2.57
N SER A 65 8.24 29.21 2.93
CA SER A 65 7.94 29.88 4.22
C SER A 65 7.50 28.97 5.38
N GLN A 66 7.37 27.66 5.21
CA GLN A 66 6.99 26.74 6.30
C GLN A 66 8.12 25.77 6.62
N LYS A 67 8.60 25.82 7.88
CA LYS A 67 9.54 24.84 8.44
C LYS A 67 8.93 23.44 8.32
N SER A 68 9.58 22.56 7.57
CA SER A 68 9.17 21.17 7.41
C SER A 68 10.14 20.30 8.19
N VAL A 69 9.64 19.58 9.19
CA VAL A 69 10.43 18.68 10.05
C VAL A 69 11.25 17.69 9.21
N ALA A 70 10.65 17.18 8.14
CA ALA A 70 11.31 16.25 7.21
C ALA A 70 12.49 16.89 6.48
N LYS A 71 12.39 18.16 6.03
CA LYS A 71 13.49 18.85 5.34
C LYS A 71 14.68 19.07 6.26
N ASP A 72 14.43 19.53 7.48
CA ASP A 72 15.47 19.77 8.48
C ASP A 72 16.16 18.47 8.90
N MET A 73 15.38 17.41 9.13
CA MET A 73 15.91 16.10 9.46
C MET A 73 16.71 15.51 8.28
N MET A 74 16.21 15.61 7.05
CA MET A 74 16.92 15.12 5.86
C MET A 74 18.30 15.78 5.71
N LYS A 75 18.45 17.07 6.06
CA LYS A 75 19.75 17.73 6.06
C LYS A 75 20.74 17.03 7.01
N LYS A 76 20.32 16.75 8.25
CA LYS A 76 21.13 16.04 9.25
C LYS A 76 21.45 14.62 8.80
N ILE A 77 20.49 13.92 8.22
CA ILE A 77 20.68 12.54 7.74
C ILE A 77 21.63 12.50 6.53
N ARG A 78 21.64 13.50 5.66
CA ARG A 78 22.64 13.59 4.57
C ARG A 78 24.07 13.71 5.11
N GLU A 79 24.28 14.47 6.18
CA GLU A 79 25.57 14.56 6.87
C GLU A 79 25.95 13.20 7.48
N GLU A 80 24.99 12.52 8.12
CA GLU A 80 25.19 11.19 8.70
C GLU A 80 25.54 10.13 7.63
N ILE A 81 24.94 10.18 6.44
CA ILE A 81 25.25 9.29 5.32
C ILE A 81 26.74 9.33 4.96
N GLN A 82 27.39 10.51 5.00
CA GLN A 82 28.80 10.68 4.64
C GLN A 82 29.76 9.99 5.62
N ILE A 83 29.31 9.78 6.85
CA ILE A 83 30.11 9.17 7.92
C ILE A 83 29.59 7.79 8.32
N LEU A 84 28.73 7.19 7.50
CA LEU A 84 28.22 5.86 7.75
C LEU A 84 29.36 4.84 7.88
N PRO A 85 29.31 3.92 8.86
CA PRO A 85 30.29 2.86 9.00
C PRO A 85 30.48 2.05 7.69
N PRO A 86 31.73 1.71 7.31
CA PRO A 86 32.04 0.96 6.08
C PRO A 86 31.30 -0.38 5.94
N LYS A 87 30.86 -0.98 7.05
CA LYS A 87 30.07 -2.22 7.07
C LYS A 87 28.77 -2.12 6.26
N TYR A 88 28.18 -0.93 6.14
CA TYR A 88 26.94 -0.74 5.38
C TYR A 88 27.14 -0.74 3.86
N PHE A 89 28.33 -0.38 3.40
CA PHE A 89 28.69 -0.34 1.98
C PHE A 89 29.23 -1.68 1.47
N LYS A 90 29.74 -2.52 2.38
CA LYS A 90 30.21 -3.86 2.06
C LYS A 90 29.04 -4.83 1.95
N GLN A 91 29.07 -5.63 0.89
CA GLN A 91 28.10 -6.70 0.70
C GLN A 91 28.20 -7.69 1.85
N ASN A 92 27.13 -7.82 2.62
CA ASN A 92 27.04 -8.88 3.62
C ASN A 92 26.59 -10.15 2.91
N THR A 93 27.40 -11.20 2.95
CA THR A 93 27.16 -12.47 2.24
C THR A 93 26.16 -13.39 2.95
N SER A 94 25.87 -13.14 4.24
CA SER A 94 24.93 -13.95 5.03
C SER A 94 23.49 -13.87 4.53
N TYR A 95 23.15 -12.85 3.72
CA TYR A 95 21.84 -12.77 3.05
C TYR A 95 21.55 -13.97 2.15
N ALA A 96 22.58 -14.63 1.61
CA ALA A 96 22.42 -15.76 0.69
C ALA A 96 21.67 -16.92 1.36
N ILE A 97 21.92 -17.18 2.65
CA ILE A 97 21.22 -18.22 3.42
C ILE A 97 19.72 -17.90 3.51
N VAL A 98 19.38 -16.63 3.73
CA VAL A 98 17.99 -16.16 3.75
C VAL A 98 17.34 -16.36 2.38
N LEU A 99 18.04 -15.93 1.32
CA LEU A 99 17.54 -16.02 -0.05
C LEU A 99 17.30 -17.47 -0.48
N GLU A 100 18.25 -18.38 -0.27
CA GLU A 100 18.13 -19.79 -0.65
C GLU A 100 16.98 -20.49 0.08
N ARG A 101 16.79 -20.17 1.36
CA ARG A 101 15.62 -20.66 2.11
C ARG A 101 14.31 -20.17 1.49
N LEU A 102 14.19 -18.88 1.19
CA LEU A 102 12.98 -18.31 0.59
C LEU A 102 12.72 -18.88 -0.81
N LEU A 103 13.75 -19.04 -1.63
CA LEU A 103 13.65 -19.68 -2.94
C LEU A 103 13.21 -21.15 -2.83
N THR A 104 13.64 -21.85 -1.79
CA THR A 104 13.21 -23.23 -1.51
C THR A 104 11.73 -23.29 -1.15
N GLU A 105 11.21 -22.35 -0.35
CA GLU A 105 9.77 -22.23 -0.03
C GLU A 105 8.92 -21.96 -1.29
N LEU A 106 9.49 -21.33 -2.32
CA LEU A 106 8.79 -21.03 -3.58
C LEU A 106 8.77 -22.21 -4.58
N ARG A 107 9.45 -23.32 -4.31
CA ARG A 107 9.43 -24.49 -5.18
C ARG A 107 8.06 -25.19 -5.12
N ILE A 108 7.57 -25.62 -6.27
CA ILE A 108 6.35 -26.43 -6.36
C ILE A 108 6.68 -27.86 -5.94
N MET A 109 5.88 -28.42 -5.03
CA MET A 109 6.01 -29.81 -4.60
C MET A 109 5.29 -30.74 -5.60
N PRO A 110 5.98 -31.73 -6.22
CA PRO A 110 5.40 -32.56 -7.29
C PRO A 110 4.21 -33.42 -6.86
N ASN A 111 4.12 -33.79 -5.57
CA ASN A 111 3.10 -34.68 -5.04
C ASN A 111 2.09 -33.98 -4.12
N ALA A 112 1.95 -32.65 -4.21
CA ALA A 112 1.01 -31.90 -3.40
C ALA A 112 -0.44 -31.98 -3.92
N VAL A 113 -0.90 -33.21 -4.24
CA VAL A 113 -2.33 -33.53 -4.37
C VAL A 113 -2.89 -33.80 -2.97
N GLN A 114 -2.65 -32.89 -2.03
CA GLN A 114 -3.38 -32.92 -0.77
C GLN A 114 -4.72 -32.24 -1.02
N LYS A 115 -5.81 -32.98 -0.84
CA LYS A 115 -7.21 -32.48 -0.87
C LYS A 115 -7.44 -31.25 0.05
N ASN A 116 -6.46 -30.88 0.89
CA ASN A 116 -6.51 -29.83 1.89
C ASN A 116 -5.52 -28.66 1.67
N ILE A 117 -4.85 -28.54 0.51
CA ILE A 117 -3.87 -27.45 0.29
C ILE A 117 -4.47 -26.04 0.49
N TRP A 118 -5.77 -25.88 0.20
CA TRP A 118 -6.55 -24.65 0.43
C TRP A 118 -6.83 -24.34 1.90
N SER A 119 -6.87 -25.35 2.76
CA SER A 119 -7.16 -25.15 4.18
C SER A 119 -5.90 -24.76 4.96
N ILE A 120 -4.70 -25.00 4.45
CA ILE A 120 -3.43 -24.67 5.11
C ILE A 120 -3.30 -23.16 5.39
N PRO A 121 -3.30 -22.28 4.37
CA PRO A 121 -3.15 -20.83 4.59
C PRO A 121 -4.34 -20.25 5.34
N ASN A 122 -5.48 -20.94 5.33
CA ASN A 122 -6.66 -20.53 6.06
C ASN A 122 -6.60 -20.94 7.53
N SER A 123 -6.20 -22.16 7.87
CA SER A 123 -6.41 -22.72 9.22
C SER A 123 -5.21 -22.59 10.13
N ASN A 124 -3.98 -22.59 9.56
CA ASN A 124 -2.77 -22.85 10.35
C ASN A 124 -1.67 -21.78 10.21
N TRP A 125 -1.82 -20.81 9.32
CA TRP A 125 -0.74 -19.85 9.02
C TRP A 125 -0.85 -18.54 9.78
N PRO A 126 -1.99 -17.81 9.75
CA PRO A 126 -2.04 -16.51 10.40
C PRO A 126 -2.03 -16.64 11.92
N ASP A 127 -1.13 -15.93 12.56
CA ASP A 127 -1.09 -15.74 14.01
C ASP A 127 -1.19 -14.25 14.35
N ALA A 128 -0.98 -13.89 15.61
CA ALA A 128 -1.05 -12.50 16.05
C ALA A 128 -0.01 -11.60 15.37
N HIS A 129 1.09 -12.14 14.83
CA HIS A 129 2.27 -11.40 14.41
C HIS A 129 2.52 -11.43 12.90
N GLN A 130 2.04 -12.45 12.20
CA GLN A 130 2.27 -12.65 10.77
C GLN A 130 1.13 -13.41 10.09
N LEU A 131 1.03 -13.25 8.77
CA LEU A 131 0.07 -14.00 7.93
C LEU A 131 0.66 -15.31 7.39
N ILE A 132 1.99 -15.40 7.34
CA ILE A 132 2.73 -16.53 6.78
C ILE A 132 3.76 -16.95 7.82
N PRO A 133 3.82 -18.23 8.22
CA PRO A 133 4.74 -18.69 9.24
C PRO A 133 6.20 -18.51 8.77
N PRO A 134 7.19 -18.56 9.69
CA PRO A 134 8.58 -18.37 9.31
C PRO A 134 9.06 -19.43 8.33
N VAL A 135 8.55 -20.67 8.45
CA VAL A 135 8.81 -21.82 7.58
C VAL A 135 7.50 -22.19 6.89
N ALA A 136 7.44 -22.06 5.56
CA ALA A 136 6.24 -22.34 4.76
C ALA A 136 6.59 -23.17 3.50
N PRO A 137 6.86 -24.48 3.65
CA PRO A 137 7.30 -25.33 2.53
C PRO A 137 6.24 -25.51 1.44
N GLU A 138 4.96 -25.31 1.76
CA GLU A 138 3.85 -25.39 0.82
C GLU A 138 3.61 -24.09 0.02
N LEU A 139 4.36 -23.01 0.32
CA LEU A 139 4.11 -21.69 -0.24
C LEU A 139 4.14 -21.68 -1.77
N GLY A 140 5.19 -22.20 -2.39
CA GLY A 140 5.33 -22.27 -3.85
C GLY A 140 4.16 -22.99 -4.53
N THR A 141 3.74 -24.12 -3.96
CA THR A 141 2.57 -24.87 -4.42
C THR A 141 1.29 -24.04 -4.29
N ILE A 142 1.04 -23.39 -3.14
CA ILE A 142 -0.17 -22.57 -2.92
C ILE A 142 -0.23 -21.39 -3.90
N LEU A 143 0.90 -20.70 -4.13
CA LEU A 143 0.99 -19.61 -5.09
C LEU A 143 0.70 -20.09 -6.53
N ASP A 144 1.21 -21.26 -6.92
CA ASP A 144 0.95 -21.83 -8.24
C ASP A 144 -0.53 -22.22 -8.43
N ILE A 145 -1.14 -22.78 -7.40
CA ILE A 145 -2.57 -23.10 -7.43
C ILE A 145 -3.40 -21.81 -7.52
N LEU A 146 -3.12 -20.78 -6.72
CA LEU A 146 -3.80 -19.48 -6.81
C LEU A 146 -3.75 -18.90 -8.23
N ARG A 147 -2.61 -19.07 -8.91
CA ARG A 147 -2.42 -18.62 -10.29
C ARG A 147 -3.30 -19.38 -11.30
N LYS A 148 -3.46 -20.70 -11.14
CA LYS A 148 -4.10 -21.59 -12.13
C LYS A 148 -5.56 -21.92 -11.85
N SER A 149 -6.03 -21.73 -10.62
CA SER A 149 -7.37 -22.15 -10.20
C SER A 149 -8.49 -21.44 -10.94
N LYS A 150 -9.49 -22.20 -11.39
CA LYS A 150 -10.60 -21.69 -12.20
C LYS A 150 -11.38 -20.58 -11.48
N VAL A 151 -11.70 -19.50 -12.20
CA VAL A 151 -12.65 -18.48 -11.72
C VAL A 151 -14.07 -18.99 -11.86
N MET A 152 -14.79 -19.04 -10.73
CA MET A 152 -16.20 -19.46 -10.66
C MET A 152 -17.16 -18.27 -10.63
N ARG A 153 -16.72 -17.12 -10.12
CA ARG A 153 -17.47 -15.85 -10.07
C ARG A 153 -16.51 -14.66 -10.10
N ALA A 154 -16.85 -13.63 -10.85
CA ALA A 154 -16.15 -12.34 -10.89
C ALA A 154 -17.13 -11.21 -10.55
N ASP A 155 -16.72 -10.30 -9.69
CA ASP A 155 -17.55 -9.21 -9.18
C ASP A 155 -16.72 -7.92 -9.05
N ASN A 156 -17.39 -6.78 -8.91
CA ASN A 156 -16.72 -5.57 -8.44
C ASN A 156 -16.31 -5.78 -6.97
N ALA A 157 -15.09 -5.43 -6.58
CA ALA A 157 -14.72 -5.57 -5.18
C ALA A 157 -15.45 -4.51 -4.32
N PRO A 158 -15.98 -4.90 -3.15
CA PRO A 158 -16.76 -3.98 -2.33
C PRO A 158 -15.86 -2.87 -1.77
N LEU A 159 -16.28 -1.62 -1.95
CA LEU A 159 -15.65 -0.40 -1.43
C LEU A 159 -14.24 -0.13 -1.98
N GLY A 160 -13.79 1.12 -1.91
CA GLY A 160 -12.49 1.55 -2.39
C GLY A 160 -12.61 2.51 -3.57
N THR A 161 -11.49 3.15 -3.92
CA THR A 161 -11.49 4.24 -4.89
C THR A 161 -11.04 3.83 -6.29
N GLN A 162 -10.20 2.79 -6.38
CA GLN A 162 -9.61 2.27 -7.61
C GLN A 162 -10.34 1.01 -8.10
N LEU A 163 -10.18 0.69 -9.39
CA LEU A 163 -10.69 -0.54 -9.99
C LEU A 163 -10.04 -1.77 -9.37
N LYS A 164 -10.87 -2.72 -8.95
CA LYS A 164 -10.46 -4.03 -8.45
C LYS A 164 -11.63 -4.99 -8.56
N LEU A 165 -11.32 -6.24 -8.88
CA LEU A 165 -12.31 -7.30 -8.98
C LEU A 165 -12.24 -8.20 -7.75
N MET A 166 -13.40 -8.68 -7.30
CA MET A 166 -13.49 -9.77 -6.33
C MET A 166 -13.76 -11.06 -7.09
N LEU A 167 -12.79 -11.98 -7.06
CA LEU A 167 -12.90 -13.28 -7.69
C LEU A 167 -13.23 -14.34 -6.63
N THR A 168 -14.14 -15.24 -6.99
CA THR A 168 -14.30 -16.52 -6.28
C THR A 168 -13.74 -17.60 -7.17
N LEU A 169 -12.67 -18.25 -6.72
CA LEU A 169 -12.04 -19.37 -7.40
C LEU A 169 -12.77 -20.67 -7.02
N GLU A 170 -12.42 -21.76 -7.69
CA GLU A 170 -12.81 -23.11 -7.29
C GLU A 170 -12.56 -23.35 -5.79
N HIS A 171 -13.38 -24.22 -5.18
CA HIS A 171 -13.39 -24.46 -3.73
C HIS A 171 -13.79 -23.25 -2.87
N GLY A 172 -14.29 -22.17 -3.48
CA GLY A 172 -14.82 -21.01 -2.76
C GLY A 172 -13.76 -20.04 -2.23
N THR A 173 -12.49 -20.23 -2.62
CA THR A 173 -11.39 -19.32 -2.29
C THR A 173 -11.66 -17.95 -2.87
N LYS A 174 -11.70 -16.92 -2.03
CA LYS A 174 -11.85 -15.54 -2.48
C LYS A 174 -10.48 -14.92 -2.71
N ALA A 175 -10.37 -14.08 -3.74
CA ALA A 175 -9.19 -13.30 -4.02
C ALA A 175 -9.56 -11.97 -4.66
N MET A 176 -8.79 -10.93 -4.36
CA MET A 176 -8.90 -9.64 -5.01
C MET A 176 -7.96 -9.61 -6.22
N PHE A 177 -8.43 -9.09 -7.34
CA PHE A 177 -7.61 -8.87 -8.53
C PHE A 177 -7.47 -7.37 -8.81
N LYS A 178 -6.24 -6.88 -8.84
CA LYS A 178 -5.90 -5.50 -9.24
C LYS A 178 -5.26 -5.54 -10.64
N PRO A 179 -5.88 -4.91 -11.66
CA PRO A 179 -5.40 -5.02 -13.04
C PRO A 179 -4.14 -4.20 -13.28
N GLN A 180 -3.40 -4.56 -14.32
CA GLN A 180 -2.31 -3.73 -14.84
C GLN A 180 -2.85 -2.45 -15.46
N TRP A 181 -2.41 -1.31 -14.93
CA TRP A 181 -2.71 0.03 -15.47
C TRP A 181 -1.56 0.65 -16.24
N TYR A 182 -0.33 0.30 -15.87
CA TYR A 182 0.88 0.96 -16.35
C TYR A 182 1.90 -0.06 -16.86
N SER A 183 2.77 0.37 -17.78
CA SER A 183 4.01 -0.35 -18.06
C SER A 183 4.95 -0.31 -16.84
N ARG A 184 5.94 -1.21 -16.80
CA ARG A 184 6.90 -1.27 -15.69
C ARG A 184 7.75 -0.02 -15.55
N ASP A 185 8.05 0.64 -16.67
CA ASP A 185 8.87 1.86 -16.75
C ASP A 185 8.09 3.16 -16.53
N ALA A 186 6.78 3.07 -16.28
CA ALA A 186 5.95 4.25 -16.07
C ALA A 186 6.37 5.03 -14.82
N ILE A 187 6.72 6.30 -15.02
CA ILE A 187 7.06 7.23 -13.95
C ILE A 187 5.81 8.00 -13.55
N ILE A 188 5.40 7.89 -12.30
CA ILE A 188 4.26 8.65 -11.77
C ILE A 188 4.79 9.91 -11.11
N ARG A 189 4.38 11.04 -11.67
CA ARG A 189 4.74 12.39 -11.21
C ARG A 189 3.62 12.96 -10.33
N GLY A 190 3.99 13.97 -9.54
CA GLY A 190 3.09 14.64 -8.60
C GLY A 190 3.28 14.13 -7.17
N PRO A 191 2.28 14.31 -6.30
CA PRO A 191 2.34 13.81 -4.94
C PRO A 191 2.58 12.29 -4.89
N VAL A 192 3.29 11.82 -3.86
CA VAL A 192 3.67 10.39 -3.71
C VAL A 192 2.48 9.40 -3.72
N TYR A 193 1.26 9.85 -3.43
CA TYR A 193 0.04 9.03 -3.45
C TYR A 193 -0.74 9.11 -4.79
N HIS A 194 -0.19 9.78 -5.80
CA HIS A 194 -0.83 10.00 -7.09
C HIS A 194 -0.83 8.74 -7.98
N GLY A 195 -1.59 8.77 -9.08
CA GLY A 195 -1.74 7.64 -10.01
C GLY A 195 -2.71 6.55 -9.50
N LYS A 196 -2.83 5.48 -10.28
CA LYS A 196 -3.61 4.28 -9.95
C LYS A 196 -2.74 3.23 -9.25
N ASP A 197 -3.39 2.23 -8.67
CA ASP A 197 -2.68 1.09 -8.08
C ASP A 197 -1.90 0.32 -9.15
N ARG A 198 -0.63 0.08 -8.89
CA ARG A 198 0.27 -0.76 -9.69
C ARG A 198 0.22 -2.18 -9.17
N HIS A 199 -0.28 -3.09 -10.00
CA HIS A 199 -0.39 -4.50 -9.64
C HIS A 199 0.97 -5.14 -9.34
N ASN A 200 2.01 -4.83 -10.12
CA ASN A 200 3.36 -5.35 -9.90
C ASN A 200 3.92 -4.92 -8.54
N ALA A 201 3.54 -3.75 -8.03
CA ALA A 201 3.98 -3.26 -6.73
C ALA A 201 3.42 -4.08 -5.56
N GLU A 202 2.18 -4.59 -5.66
CA GLU A 202 1.60 -5.51 -4.66
C GLU A 202 2.40 -6.83 -4.56
N VAL A 203 2.85 -7.35 -5.69
CA VAL A 203 3.64 -8.59 -5.75
C VAL A 203 5.07 -8.36 -5.24
N VAL A 204 5.70 -7.26 -5.63
CA VAL A 204 7.03 -6.89 -5.11
C VAL A 204 6.97 -6.68 -3.60
N ALA A 205 5.91 -6.03 -3.09
CA ALA A 205 5.64 -5.86 -1.66
C ALA A 205 5.56 -7.20 -0.92
N PHE A 206 4.86 -8.19 -1.48
CA PHE A 206 4.78 -9.54 -0.91
C PHE A 206 6.16 -10.20 -0.76
N HIS A 207 6.99 -10.16 -1.81
CA HIS A 207 8.34 -10.73 -1.77
C HIS A 207 9.28 -9.94 -0.84
N LEU A 208 9.21 -8.60 -0.84
CA LEU A 208 9.99 -7.77 0.07
C LEU A 208 9.62 -8.05 1.54
N SER A 209 8.33 -8.18 1.85
CA SER A 209 7.88 -8.51 3.20
C SER A 209 8.42 -9.87 3.68
N SER A 210 8.50 -10.86 2.78
CA SER A 210 9.13 -12.15 3.08
C SER A 210 10.65 -12.02 3.27
N LEU A 211 11.30 -11.22 2.42
CA LEU A 211 12.72 -10.95 2.49
C LEU A 211 13.11 -10.25 3.80
N LEU A 212 12.30 -9.31 4.28
CA LEU A 212 12.47 -8.61 5.56
C LEU A 212 11.94 -9.39 6.77
N ALA A 213 11.48 -10.63 6.59
CA ALA A 213 10.87 -11.46 7.63
C ALA A 213 9.68 -10.78 8.36
N LEU A 214 9.00 -9.83 7.70
CA LEU A 214 7.79 -9.22 8.22
C LEU A 214 6.60 -10.16 8.06
N ARG A 215 6.51 -10.85 6.92
CA ARG A 215 5.48 -11.87 6.60
C ARG A 215 4.03 -11.39 6.87
N ARG A 216 3.78 -10.09 6.68
CA ARG A 216 2.53 -9.38 6.99
C ARG A 216 1.72 -8.93 5.77
N VAL A 217 2.17 -9.28 4.57
CA VAL A 217 1.47 -9.07 3.29
C VAL A 217 0.68 -10.35 2.94
N PRO A 218 -0.60 -10.26 2.55
CA PRO A 218 -1.36 -11.43 2.08
C PRO A 218 -0.70 -12.11 0.87
N LEU A 219 -1.00 -13.40 0.66
CA LEU A 219 -0.48 -14.14 -0.50
C LEU A 219 -0.85 -13.43 -1.79
N THR A 220 0.16 -13.10 -2.60
CA THR A 220 -0.02 -12.26 -3.79
C THR A 220 0.81 -12.80 -4.94
N VAL A 221 0.18 -13.00 -6.09
CA VAL A 221 0.81 -13.54 -7.31
C VAL A 221 0.43 -12.69 -8.52
N ILE A 222 1.22 -12.75 -9.58
CA ILE A 222 0.77 -12.28 -10.89
C ILE A 222 -0.13 -13.34 -11.50
N ARG A 223 -1.25 -12.89 -12.06
CA ARG A 223 -2.19 -13.72 -12.81
C ARG A 223 -2.61 -13.00 -14.09
N LYS A 224 -2.68 -13.77 -15.18
CA LYS A 224 -3.29 -13.36 -16.44
C LYS A 224 -4.71 -13.92 -16.47
N LEU A 225 -5.68 -13.06 -16.76
CA LEU A 225 -7.10 -13.43 -16.88
C LEU A 225 -7.53 -13.31 -18.34
N ASP A 226 -8.24 -14.32 -18.84
CA ASP A 226 -8.93 -14.20 -20.13
C ASP A 226 -10.26 -13.47 -19.92
N LEU A 227 -10.32 -12.20 -20.34
CA LEU A 227 -11.49 -11.38 -20.10
C LEU A 227 -12.73 -11.88 -20.82
N ARG A 228 -12.58 -12.50 -22.00
CA ARG A 228 -13.69 -12.95 -22.84
C ARG A 228 -14.21 -14.31 -22.42
N ASN A 229 -13.31 -15.28 -22.21
CA ASN A 229 -13.68 -16.68 -22.01
C ASN A 229 -13.64 -17.10 -20.54
N GLU A 230 -12.87 -16.43 -19.69
CA GLU A 230 -12.79 -16.72 -18.25
C GLU A 230 -13.68 -15.76 -17.46
N ILE A 231 -13.53 -14.45 -17.61
CA ILE A 231 -14.20 -13.46 -16.74
C ILE A 231 -15.63 -13.13 -17.16
N ARG A 232 -15.85 -12.70 -18.40
CA ARG A 232 -17.17 -12.24 -18.88
C ARG A 232 -18.31 -13.24 -18.58
N PRO A 233 -18.17 -14.57 -18.77
CA PRO A 233 -19.26 -15.50 -18.49
C PRO A 233 -19.50 -15.79 -16.99
N ARG A 234 -18.59 -15.36 -16.10
CA ARG A 234 -18.72 -15.48 -14.64
C ARG A 234 -18.92 -14.14 -13.95
N ALA A 235 -19.05 -13.05 -14.72
CA ALA A 235 -19.26 -11.71 -14.20
C ALA A 235 -20.67 -11.57 -13.59
N THR A 236 -20.77 -10.83 -12.50
CA THR A 236 -22.07 -10.35 -11.99
C THR A 236 -22.74 -9.41 -13.00
N PRO A 237 -24.07 -9.23 -12.98
CA PRO A 237 -24.74 -8.30 -13.89
C PRO A 237 -24.16 -6.89 -13.88
N GLU A 238 -23.79 -6.39 -12.69
CA GLU A 238 -23.17 -5.07 -12.52
C GLU A 238 -21.78 -5.00 -13.15
N LEU A 239 -20.92 -6.00 -12.93
CA LEU A 239 -19.61 -6.05 -13.57
C LEU A 239 -19.75 -6.21 -15.09
N TYR A 240 -20.61 -7.13 -15.54
CA TYR A 240 -20.86 -7.42 -16.97
C TYR A 240 -21.28 -6.18 -17.75
N ALA A 241 -22.14 -5.32 -17.16
CA ALA A 241 -22.57 -4.07 -17.76
C ALA A 241 -21.43 -3.08 -18.03
N THR A 242 -20.28 -3.24 -17.37
CA THR A 242 -19.09 -2.41 -17.58
C THR A 242 -18.10 -3.00 -18.58
N MET A 243 -18.39 -4.17 -19.16
CA MET A 243 -17.52 -4.88 -20.09
C MET A 243 -17.97 -4.72 -21.54
N TYR A 244 -17.07 -4.30 -22.43
CA TYR A 244 -17.34 -4.15 -23.85
C TYR A 244 -16.15 -4.61 -24.72
N GLN A 245 -16.39 -4.82 -26.00
CA GLN A 245 -15.33 -5.07 -26.97
C GLN A 245 -14.84 -3.75 -27.55
N ASP A 246 -13.53 -3.56 -27.60
CA ASP A 246 -12.87 -2.48 -28.32
C ASP A 246 -11.88 -3.08 -29.32
N GLY A 247 -12.25 -3.05 -30.61
CA GLY A 247 -11.54 -3.80 -31.65
C GLY A 247 -11.54 -5.30 -31.36
N ASN A 248 -10.34 -5.86 -31.16
CA ASN A 248 -10.14 -7.29 -30.87
C ASN A 248 -10.13 -7.61 -29.37
N ASP A 249 -10.06 -6.59 -28.51
CA ASP A 249 -9.82 -6.73 -27.09
C ASP A 249 -11.05 -6.45 -26.25
N THR A 250 -11.24 -7.27 -25.22
CA THR A 250 -12.23 -6.99 -24.17
C THR A 250 -11.70 -5.92 -23.22
N CYS A 251 -12.51 -4.90 -22.96
CA CYS A 251 -12.25 -3.85 -21.98
C CYS A 251 -13.27 -3.92 -20.83
N LEU A 252 -12.86 -3.43 -19.66
CA LEU A 252 -13.74 -3.24 -18.50
C LEU A 252 -13.31 -2.02 -17.69
N TYR A 253 -14.29 -1.28 -17.16
CA TYR A 253 -14.01 -0.15 -16.25
C TYR A 253 -14.51 -0.39 -14.82
N GLY A 254 -15.37 -1.39 -14.60
CA GLY A 254 -15.91 -1.74 -13.27
C GLY A 254 -16.69 -0.61 -12.58
N VAL A 255 -17.02 -0.84 -11.31
CA VAL A 255 -17.76 0.13 -10.48
C VAL A 255 -16.93 0.48 -9.24
N CYS A 256 -16.47 1.72 -9.16
CA CYS A 256 -15.71 2.29 -8.05
C CYS A 256 -15.73 3.83 -8.11
N HIS A 257 -15.19 4.51 -7.09
CA HIS A 257 -15.23 5.99 -7.00
C HIS A 257 -14.59 6.70 -8.21
N TYR A 258 -13.49 6.18 -8.75
CA TYR A 258 -12.80 6.76 -9.91
C TYR A 258 -12.98 5.97 -11.20
N CYS A 259 -13.87 4.97 -11.23
CA CYS A 259 -14.12 4.14 -12.40
C CYS A 259 -15.03 4.89 -13.38
N SER A 260 -14.67 4.88 -14.66
CA SER A 260 -15.43 5.55 -15.71
C SER A 260 -15.28 4.81 -17.05
N PRO A 261 -16.31 4.79 -17.92
CA PRO A 261 -16.18 4.30 -19.29
C PRO A 261 -15.08 5.01 -20.10
N ALA A 262 -14.71 6.24 -19.71
CA ALA A 262 -13.64 7.00 -20.36
C ALA A 262 -12.22 6.52 -19.99
N ASP A 263 -12.10 5.62 -19.01
CA ASP A 263 -10.82 5.20 -18.45
C ASP A 263 -10.81 3.68 -18.09
N PRO A 264 -11.03 2.80 -19.09
CA PRO A 264 -11.08 1.35 -18.90
C PRO A 264 -9.68 0.73 -18.78
N VAL A 265 -9.63 -0.54 -18.33
CA VAL A 265 -8.52 -1.45 -18.65
C VAL A 265 -8.95 -2.40 -19.76
N CYS A 266 -8.07 -2.62 -20.73
CA CYS A 266 -8.29 -3.53 -21.84
C CYS A 266 -7.26 -4.66 -21.80
N GLY A 267 -7.68 -5.87 -22.17
CA GLY A 267 -6.75 -6.97 -22.41
C GLY A 267 -5.87 -6.72 -23.63
N VAL A 268 -4.82 -7.51 -23.78
CA VAL A 268 -4.05 -7.64 -25.03
C VAL A 268 -4.26 -9.05 -25.56
N GLY A 269 -4.97 -9.18 -26.68
CA GLY A 269 -5.52 -10.45 -27.13
C GLY A 269 -6.50 -11.04 -26.11
N ASP A 270 -7.38 -10.20 -25.54
CA ASP A 270 -8.28 -10.52 -24.42
C ASP A 270 -7.61 -10.87 -23.07
N ILE A 271 -6.28 -10.92 -22.99
CA ILE A 271 -5.56 -11.28 -21.78
C ILE A 271 -5.23 -10.04 -20.96
N LEU A 272 -5.72 -9.98 -19.72
CA LEU A 272 -5.41 -8.92 -18.77
C LEU A 272 -4.50 -9.45 -17.66
N GLU A 273 -3.30 -8.89 -17.58
CA GLU A 273 -2.38 -9.11 -16.46
C GLU A 273 -2.84 -8.33 -15.22
N GLY A 274 -2.63 -8.90 -14.03
CA GLY A 274 -2.85 -8.21 -12.77
C GLY A 274 -2.30 -8.98 -11.58
N ALA A 275 -2.48 -8.40 -10.40
CA ALA A 275 -2.09 -9.01 -9.13
C ALA A 275 -3.31 -9.67 -8.51
N LEU A 276 -3.20 -10.97 -8.24
CA LEU A 276 -4.19 -11.72 -7.49
C LEU A 276 -3.74 -11.82 -6.03
N ILE A 277 -4.52 -11.23 -5.14
CA ILE A 277 -4.26 -11.14 -3.70
C ILE A 277 -5.28 -12.05 -3.00
N SER A 278 -4.81 -13.09 -2.33
CA SER A 278 -5.65 -14.00 -1.56
C SER A 278 -6.42 -13.25 -0.48
N TRP A 279 -7.72 -13.50 -0.38
CA TRP A 279 -8.53 -12.91 0.69
C TRP A 279 -8.15 -13.52 2.03
N LEU A 280 -8.21 -12.72 3.10
CA LEU A 280 -7.92 -13.22 4.44
C LEU A 280 -8.97 -14.22 4.91
N PRO A 281 -8.60 -15.18 5.77
CA PRO A 281 -9.53 -16.16 6.33
C PRO A 281 -10.69 -15.48 7.07
N ARG A 282 -11.90 -16.05 6.96
CA ARG A 282 -13.13 -15.43 7.48
C ARG A 282 -13.14 -15.18 8.99
N TYR A 283 -12.38 -15.96 9.76
CA TYR A 283 -12.28 -15.77 11.22
C TYR A 283 -11.39 -14.58 11.60
N LEU A 284 -10.54 -14.10 10.69
CA LEU A 284 -9.77 -12.88 10.92
C LEU A 284 -10.64 -11.67 10.57
N ARG A 285 -11.06 -10.93 11.61
CA ARG A 285 -11.74 -9.66 11.39
C ARG A 285 -10.72 -8.55 11.18
N LEU A 286 -10.71 -7.96 10.00
CA LEU A 286 -9.93 -6.76 9.74
C LEU A 286 -10.53 -5.55 10.46
N VAL A 287 -9.73 -4.90 11.30
CA VAL A 287 -10.08 -3.63 11.93
C VAL A 287 -9.16 -2.54 11.42
N LYS A 288 -9.80 -1.50 10.86
CA LYS A 288 -9.13 -0.35 10.27
C LYS A 288 -8.92 0.74 11.30
N HIS A 289 -7.71 1.29 11.34
CA HIS A 289 -7.33 2.38 12.23
C HIS A 289 -6.71 3.52 11.44
N ARG A 290 -6.94 4.75 11.87
CA ARG A 290 -6.30 5.93 11.28
C ARG A 290 -4.80 5.92 11.59
N HIS A 291 -3.96 6.14 10.58
CA HIS A 291 -2.52 6.23 10.78
C HIS A 291 -2.16 7.56 11.46
N PRO A 292 -1.35 7.60 12.54
CA PRO A 292 -0.99 8.87 13.19
C PRO A 292 -0.25 9.82 12.24
N TRP A 293 0.64 9.27 11.41
CA TRP A 293 1.35 10.00 10.34
C TRP A 293 0.57 10.11 9.02
N GLN A 294 -0.77 10.07 9.07
CA GLN A 294 -1.58 10.27 7.87
C GLN A 294 -1.36 11.68 7.27
N ARG A 295 -1.17 11.76 5.95
CA ARG A 295 -1.12 13.02 5.18
C ARG A 295 -2.47 13.74 5.17
N THR A 296 -2.47 15.04 4.87
CA THR A 296 -3.73 15.81 4.78
C THR A 296 -4.51 15.57 3.49
N TYR A 297 -3.84 15.11 2.44
CA TYR A 297 -4.38 14.99 1.07
C TYR A 297 -4.94 16.30 0.50
N LYS A 298 -4.49 17.44 1.03
CA LYS A 298 -4.92 18.77 0.60
C LYS A 298 -3.70 19.58 0.17
N LYS A 299 -3.78 20.19 -1.03
CA LYS A 299 -2.76 21.13 -1.50
C LYS A 299 -2.62 22.25 -0.46
N ASN A 300 -1.38 22.64 -0.15
CA ASN A 300 -1.04 23.72 0.78
C ASN A 300 -1.51 23.53 2.25
N LYS A 301 -1.74 22.29 2.69
CA LYS A 301 -2.03 22.00 4.10
C LYS A 301 -1.08 20.93 4.62
N LEU A 302 -0.20 21.32 5.54
CA LEU A 302 0.66 20.37 6.26
C LEU A 302 -0.10 19.71 7.40
N ALA A 303 0.24 18.45 7.69
CA ALA A 303 -0.20 17.73 8.87
C ALA A 303 0.61 18.16 10.11
N MET A 304 0.09 17.86 11.29
CA MET A 304 0.77 18.17 12.55
C MET A 304 2.17 17.51 12.61
N TRP A 305 2.27 16.25 12.19
CA TRP A 305 3.54 15.53 12.19
C TRP A 305 4.59 16.10 11.21
N GLU A 306 4.18 16.91 10.22
CA GLU A 306 5.09 17.57 9.28
C GLU A 306 5.70 18.86 9.83
N THR A 307 5.14 19.40 10.92
CA THR A 307 5.48 20.71 11.49
C THR A 307 5.93 20.65 12.96
N ASP A 308 5.54 19.62 13.70
CA ASP A 308 5.86 19.44 15.11
C ASP A 308 7.03 18.44 15.30
N ASP A 309 8.18 18.94 15.74
CA ASP A 309 9.39 18.16 16.01
C ASP A 309 9.18 17.11 17.14
N ASN A 310 8.19 17.31 18.03
CA ASN A 310 7.88 16.44 19.16
C ASN A 310 6.62 15.58 18.94
N TYR A 311 6.14 15.46 17.69
CA TYR A 311 4.89 14.78 17.38
C TYR A 311 4.84 13.33 17.92
N CYS A 312 5.94 12.56 17.80
CA CYS A 312 5.93 11.17 18.26
C CYS A 312 5.73 11.03 19.78
N GLU A 313 6.20 11.97 20.60
CA GLU A 313 5.97 11.90 22.05
C GLU A 313 4.47 12.01 22.37
N LYS A 314 3.74 12.89 21.66
CA LYS A 314 2.28 12.97 21.76
C LYS A 314 1.57 11.69 21.29
N VAL A 315 2.14 10.99 20.31
CA VAL A 315 1.62 9.68 19.87
C VAL A 315 1.80 8.64 20.99
N LYS A 316 2.98 8.61 21.63
CA LYS A 316 3.31 7.68 22.73
C LYS A 316 2.42 7.85 23.96
N ASP A 317 1.89 9.05 24.20
CA ASP A 317 0.95 9.32 25.30
C ASP A 317 -0.38 8.55 25.18
N THR A 318 -0.72 8.08 23.98
CA THR A 318 -1.92 7.26 23.76
C THR A 318 -1.62 5.80 24.12
N LYS A 319 -2.49 5.17 24.93
CA LYS A 319 -2.37 3.74 25.33
C LYS A 319 -2.15 2.78 24.15
N ALA A 320 -2.73 3.07 22.99
CA ALA A 320 -2.57 2.24 21.79
C ALA A 320 -1.15 2.23 21.21
N TYR A 321 -0.31 3.21 21.55
CA TYR A 321 1.03 3.41 20.98
C TYR A 321 2.14 3.56 22.04
N SER A 322 1.77 3.57 23.33
CA SER A 322 2.73 3.55 24.43
C SER A 322 3.58 2.26 24.35
N PRO A 323 4.92 2.36 24.25
CA PRO A 323 5.81 1.20 24.17
C PRO A 323 5.71 0.25 25.36
N GLN A 324 5.24 0.72 26.51
CA GLN A 324 5.07 -0.08 27.73
C GLN A 324 3.83 -0.99 27.67
N SER A 325 2.87 -0.70 26.79
CA SER A 325 1.58 -1.41 26.77
C SER A 325 1.19 -1.95 25.39
N SER A 326 1.89 -1.56 24.31
CA SER A 326 1.61 -2.05 22.96
C SER A 326 2.85 -2.09 22.07
N SER A 327 2.96 -3.14 21.25
CA SER A 327 3.94 -3.25 20.16
C SER A 327 3.59 -2.37 18.95
N ARG A 328 2.40 -1.76 18.93
CA ARG A 328 1.84 -1.15 17.72
C ARG A 328 2.68 -0.02 17.16
N LEU A 329 3.33 0.78 18.00
CA LEU A 329 4.21 1.84 17.53
C LEU A 329 5.44 1.27 16.81
N LEU A 330 6.03 0.18 17.33
CA LEU A 330 7.11 -0.54 16.64
C LEU A 330 6.63 -1.12 15.31
N ASP A 331 5.41 -1.67 15.26
CA ASP A 331 4.83 -2.15 14.00
C ASP A 331 4.63 -1.02 12.97
N LEU A 332 4.28 0.19 13.41
CA LEU A 332 4.19 1.37 12.53
C LEU A 332 5.57 1.83 12.05
N VAL A 333 6.62 1.67 12.85
CA VAL A 333 8.01 1.90 12.39
C VAL A 333 8.43 0.86 11.36
N ASP A 334 8.18 -0.43 11.60
CA ASP A 334 8.44 -1.50 10.62
C ASP A 334 7.72 -1.20 9.30
N THR A 335 6.46 -0.75 9.39
CA THR A 335 5.63 -0.38 8.25
C THR A 335 6.21 0.83 7.50
N ALA A 336 6.67 1.87 8.21
CA ALA A 336 7.30 3.03 7.59
C ALA A 336 8.62 2.70 6.88
N ILE A 337 9.43 1.79 7.44
CA ILE A 337 10.64 1.28 6.79
C ILE A 337 10.29 0.54 5.50
N PHE A 338 9.29 -0.36 5.58
CA PHE A 338 8.80 -1.11 4.44
C PHE A 338 8.26 -0.20 3.33
N ASP A 339 7.38 0.73 3.70
CA ASP A 339 6.78 1.71 2.79
C ASP A 339 7.85 2.62 2.19
N PHE A 340 8.86 3.05 2.95
CA PHE A 340 9.92 3.92 2.42
C PHE A 340 10.77 3.19 1.38
N LEU A 341 11.16 1.93 1.61
CA LEU A 341 11.86 1.13 0.61
C LEU A 341 11.05 1.07 -0.71
N MET A 342 9.75 0.86 -0.60
CA MET A 342 8.81 0.78 -1.73
C MET A 342 8.36 2.14 -2.29
N ASP A 343 8.68 3.25 -1.61
CA ASP A 343 8.14 4.60 -1.86
C ASP A 343 6.60 4.67 -1.82
N ASN A 344 5.99 3.99 -0.83
CA ASN A 344 4.55 4.07 -0.57
C ASN A 344 4.22 5.26 0.33
N GLY A 345 3.72 6.34 -0.25
CA GLY A 345 3.29 7.51 0.50
C GLY A 345 1.81 7.56 0.85
N ASP A 346 1.04 6.51 0.56
CA ASP A 346 -0.43 6.49 0.70
C ASP A 346 -0.93 5.67 1.90
N ARG A 347 -0.10 5.39 2.91
CA ARG A 347 -0.55 4.66 4.11
C ARG A 347 -1.31 5.54 5.09
N HIS A 348 -2.54 5.89 4.75
CA HIS A 348 -3.40 6.74 5.58
C HIS A 348 -4.19 6.00 6.66
N HIS A 349 -4.34 4.68 6.51
CA HIS A 349 -4.83 3.78 7.55
C HIS A 349 -3.90 2.59 7.68
N TYR A 350 -4.08 1.86 8.76
CA TYR A 350 -3.49 0.56 8.96
C TYR A 350 -4.54 -0.42 9.47
N GLU A 351 -4.34 -1.68 9.15
CA GLU A 351 -5.27 -2.75 9.47
C GLU A 351 -4.65 -3.74 10.45
N LEU A 352 -5.49 -4.25 11.35
CA LEU A 352 -5.15 -5.32 12.27
C LEU A 352 -6.05 -6.52 11.99
N ALA A 353 -5.47 -7.71 11.94
CA ALA A 353 -6.25 -8.95 12.01
C ALA A 353 -6.62 -9.24 13.47
N GLN A 354 -7.90 -9.12 13.80
CA GLN A 354 -8.41 -9.51 15.12
C GLN A 354 -8.99 -10.92 15.08
N ASN A 355 -8.48 -11.79 15.96
CA ASN A 355 -9.05 -13.09 16.32
C ASN A 355 -8.66 -13.45 17.76
N ASN A 356 -9.19 -12.73 18.74
CA ASN A 356 -8.80 -12.84 20.17
C ASN A 356 -7.29 -12.68 20.44
N PHE A 357 -6.54 -12.14 19.49
CA PHE A 357 -5.12 -11.88 19.64
C PHE A 357 -4.86 -10.70 20.57
N HIS A 358 -3.93 -10.88 21.49
CA HIS A 358 -3.35 -9.77 22.24
C HIS A 358 -2.25 -9.10 21.40
N ASN A 359 -2.32 -7.78 21.21
CA ASN A 359 -1.38 -7.01 20.39
C ASN A 359 -1.09 -7.60 19.00
N PRO A 360 -2.11 -7.71 18.11
CA PRO A 360 -1.87 -8.15 16.75
C PRO A 360 -1.00 -7.13 15.99
N ALA A 361 -0.11 -7.64 15.15
CA ALA A 361 0.77 -6.83 14.32
C ALA A 361 -0.01 -6.12 13.22
N VAL A 362 0.52 -4.97 12.81
CA VAL A 362 0.00 -4.21 11.68
C VAL A 362 0.22 -4.98 10.37
N LEU A 363 -0.85 -5.16 9.60
CA LEU A 363 -0.79 -5.79 8.29
C LEU A 363 -0.30 -4.81 7.23
N LEU A 364 0.39 -5.35 6.22
CA LEU A 364 0.94 -4.59 5.10
C LEU A 364 0.05 -4.77 3.86
N ILE A 365 -1.16 -4.22 3.92
CA ILE A 365 -2.17 -4.29 2.86
C ILE A 365 -2.18 -2.98 2.06
N ASP A 366 -2.63 -3.01 0.80
CA ASP A 366 -2.72 -1.87 -0.11
C ASP A 366 -1.36 -1.22 -0.41
N ASN A 367 -0.51 -1.96 -1.13
CA ASN A 367 0.82 -1.53 -1.55
C ASN A 367 0.86 -1.09 -3.03
N GLY A 368 -0.29 -1.03 -3.71
CA GLY A 368 -0.40 -0.65 -5.12
C GLY A 368 0.09 0.76 -5.43
N LYS A 369 0.14 1.68 -4.46
CA LYS A 369 0.66 3.04 -4.65
C LYS A 369 2.17 3.18 -4.55
N SER A 370 2.88 2.05 -4.47
CA SER A 370 4.33 1.99 -4.43
C SER A 370 4.99 2.02 -5.81
N LEU A 371 6.32 2.06 -5.82
CA LEU A 371 7.16 2.06 -7.02
C LEU A 371 6.82 3.23 -7.96
N GLY A 372 6.45 4.38 -7.40
CA GLY A 372 6.04 5.61 -8.09
C GLY A 372 7.08 6.14 -9.08
N ASN A 373 8.24 6.45 -8.52
CA ASN A 373 9.34 7.09 -9.21
C ASN A 373 10.66 6.61 -8.60
N PRO A 374 11.59 6.01 -9.37
CA PRO A 374 12.87 5.55 -8.85
C PRO A 374 13.84 6.69 -8.54
N ASP A 375 13.61 7.90 -9.06
CA ASP A 375 14.53 9.03 -8.97
C ASP A 375 14.26 9.93 -7.75
N VAL A 376 13.18 9.65 -7.01
CA VAL A 376 12.76 10.44 -5.85
C VAL A 376 12.63 9.52 -4.62
N ASP A 377 13.15 9.98 -3.49
CA ASP A 377 12.99 9.31 -2.20
C ASP A 377 12.16 10.22 -1.29
N HIS A 378 10.91 9.85 -1.01
CA HIS A 378 10.03 10.62 -0.13
C HIS A 378 10.39 10.36 1.34
N PHE A 379 11.41 11.07 1.83
CA PHE A 379 11.98 10.90 3.18
C PHE A 379 10.94 11.03 4.30
N ASP A 380 9.88 11.80 4.09
CA ASP A 380 8.82 11.99 5.07
C ASP A 380 8.02 10.71 5.38
N ILE A 381 8.07 9.68 4.52
CA ILE A 381 7.55 8.34 4.83
C ILE A 381 8.25 7.75 6.08
N LEU A 382 9.53 8.03 6.30
CA LEU A 382 10.28 7.58 7.48
C LEU A 382 9.96 8.36 8.77
N ALA A 383 8.96 9.25 8.78
CA ALA A 383 8.61 10.04 9.96
C ALA A 383 8.46 9.23 11.26
N PRO A 384 7.79 8.07 11.28
CA PRO A 384 7.74 7.23 12.47
C PRO A 384 9.13 6.85 12.98
N LEU A 385 10.07 6.50 12.10
CA LEU A 385 11.43 6.11 12.49
C LEU A 385 12.23 7.31 13.01
N TYR A 386 12.33 8.40 12.25
CA TYR A 386 13.20 9.52 12.62
C TYR A 386 12.64 10.40 13.75
N GLN A 387 11.32 10.42 13.96
CA GLN A 387 10.71 11.15 15.09
C GLN A 387 10.73 10.32 16.37
N CYS A 388 10.40 9.03 16.29
CA CYS A 388 10.33 8.19 17.49
C CYS A 388 11.71 7.69 17.93
N CYS A 389 12.67 7.62 17.00
CA CYS A 389 14.01 7.06 17.20
C CYS A 389 13.98 5.70 17.89
N MET A 390 13.15 4.80 17.37
CA MET A 390 13.02 3.42 17.85
C MET A 390 12.86 2.47 16.66
N ILE A 391 13.38 1.25 16.77
CA ILE A 391 13.29 0.19 15.76
C ILE A 391 13.29 -1.17 16.47
N HIS A 392 12.52 -2.12 15.95
CA HIS A 392 12.51 -3.48 16.48
C HIS A 392 13.86 -4.17 16.21
N LYS A 393 14.42 -4.87 17.20
CA LYS A 393 15.74 -5.50 17.11
C LYS A 393 15.82 -6.48 15.94
N THR A 394 14.80 -7.31 15.75
CA THR A 394 14.77 -8.27 14.63
C THR A 394 14.74 -7.56 13.28
N THR A 395 14.02 -6.45 13.14
CA THR A 395 14.00 -5.63 11.93
C THR A 395 15.38 -5.04 11.67
N TRP A 396 16.02 -4.47 12.69
CA TRP A 396 17.36 -3.91 12.57
C TRP A 396 18.41 -4.96 12.18
N ASP A 397 18.40 -6.11 12.86
CA ASP A 397 19.30 -7.22 12.56
C ASP A 397 19.08 -7.76 11.15
N ARG A 398 17.82 -7.85 10.71
CA ARG A 398 17.46 -8.29 9.37
C ARG A 398 17.91 -7.30 8.29
N LEU A 399 17.72 -5.99 8.49
CA LEU A 399 18.16 -4.97 7.55
C LEU A 399 19.67 -5.04 7.30
N LYS A 400 20.48 -5.16 8.38
CA LYS A 400 21.95 -5.28 8.28
C LYS A 400 22.44 -6.48 7.45
N LEU A 401 21.62 -7.51 7.27
CA LEU A 401 21.97 -8.62 6.37
C LEU A 401 22.02 -8.18 4.91
N PHE A 402 21.31 -7.10 4.55
CA PHE A 402 21.15 -6.65 3.18
C PHE A 402 22.03 -5.43 2.82
N SER A 403 23.10 -5.19 3.58
CA SER A 403 24.09 -4.14 3.27
C SER A 403 24.81 -4.38 1.95
N GLY A 404 25.33 -3.31 1.34
CA GLY A 404 26.13 -3.38 0.11
C GLY A 404 25.42 -3.96 -1.11
N GLY A 405 24.15 -3.62 -1.33
CA GLY A 405 23.37 -4.03 -2.50
C GLY A 405 22.75 -5.42 -2.41
N SER A 406 22.92 -6.13 -1.28
CA SER A 406 22.33 -7.45 -1.10
C SER A 406 20.79 -7.44 -1.11
N LEU A 407 20.13 -6.31 -0.79
CA LEU A 407 18.67 -6.20 -0.85
C LEU A 407 18.16 -6.35 -2.28
N SER A 408 18.66 -5.52 -3.21
CA SER A 408 18.25 -5.56 -4.62
C SER A 408 18.57 -6.89 -5.28
N ILE A 409 19.75 -7.47 -5.02
CA ILE A 409 20.15 -8.78 -5.56
C ILE A 409 19.17 -9.87 -5.13
N ALA A 410 18.85 -9.94 -3.83
CA ALA A 410 17.94 -10.94 -3.30
C ALA A 410 16.50 -10.74 -3.80
N LEU A 411 16.03 -9.50 -3.83
CA LEU A 411 14.68 -9.19 -4.31
C LEU A 411 14.55 -9.51 -5.80
N THR A 412 15.55 -9.18 -6.62
CA THR A 412 15.62 -9.53 -8.04
C THR A 412 15.40 -11.03 -8.25
N ARG A 413 16.10 -11.86 -7.47
CA ARG A 413 15.98 -13.32 -7.56
C ARG A 413 14.57 -13.83 -7.21
N LEU A 414 13.94 -13.26 -6.18
CA LEU A 414 12.58 -13.64 -5.76
C LEU A 414 11.52 -13.21 -6.77
N VAL A 415 11.58 -11.98 -7.26
CA VAL A 415 10.59 -11.46 -8.22
C VAL A 415 10.80 -12.00 -9.64
N ALA A 416 12.04 -12.39 -10.00
CA ALA A 416 12.31 -13.09 -11.25
C ALA A 416 11.68 -14.49 -11.25
N HIS A 417 11.67 -15.19 -10.10
CA HIS A 417 10.94 -16.44 -9.96
C HIS A 417 9.44 -16.23 -10.25
N GLU A 418 8.80 -15.21 -9.66
CA GLU A 418 7.39 -14.92 -9.96
C GLU A 418 7.15 -14.53 -11.42
N SER A 419 8.05 -13.73 -12.01
CA SER A 419 7.97 -13.33 -13.43
C SER A 419 8.00 -14.55 -14.35
N LEU A 420 8.90 -15.50 -14.08
CA LEU A 420 9.03 -16.76 -14.81
C LEU A 420 7.77 -17.61 -14.65
N MET A 421 7.29 -17.77 -13.42
CA MET A 421 6.11 -18.59 -13.12
C MET A 421 4.82 -18.06 -13.74
N ALA A 422 4.68 -16.73 -13.86
CA ALA A 422 3.54 -16.09 -14.52
C ALA A 422 3.73 -15.86 -16.03
N GLY A 423 4.93 -16.10 -16.56
CA GLY A 423 5.25 -15.86 -17.97
C GLY A 423 5.12 -14.38 -18.36
N VAL A 424 5.66 -13.48 -17.53
CA VAL A 424 5.57 -12.02 -17.71
C VAL A 424 6.95 -11.37 -17.73
N GLN A 425 6.98 -10.12 -18.19
CA GLN A 425 8.17 -9.28 -18.10
C GLN A 425 8.55 -9.01 -16.63
N PRO A 426 9.82 -8.65 -16.33
CA PRO A 426 10.28 -8.37 -14.97
C PRO A 426 9.33 -7.45 -14.18
N LEU A 427 9.05 -7.79 -12.92
CA LEU A 427 8.08 -7.04 -12.10
C LEU A 427 8.60 -5.70 -11.58
N VAL A 428 9.91 -5.51 -11.56
CA VAL A 428 10.58 -4.32 -11.04
C VAL A 428 11.75 -3.98 -11.96
N THR A 429 11.96 -2.69 -12.21
CA THR A 429 13.06 -2.20 -13.03
C THR A 429 14.35 -2.11 -12.23
N GLU A 430 15.50 -2.12 -12.91
CA GLU A 430 16.80 -1.91 -12.27
C GLU A 430 16.88 -0.56 -11.54
N ALA A 431 16.26 0.49 -12.09
CA ALA A 431 16.20 1.81 -11.46
C ALA A 431 15.48 1.76 -10.10
N HIS A 432 14.35 1.04 -10.00
CA HIS A 432 13.65 0.86 -8.73
C HIS A 432 14.45 0.02 -7.73
N LEU A 433 15.12 -1.04 -8.21
CA LEU A 433 15.99 -1.87 -7.36
C LEU A 433 17.16 -1.06 -6.78
N SER A 434 17.81 -0.23 -7.61
CA SER A 434 18.87 0.68 -7.16
C SER A 434 18.35 1.72 -6.16
N ALA A 435 17.14 2.25 -6.40
CA ALA A 435 16.49 3.16 -5.46
C ALA A 435 16.23 2.51 -4.10
N MET A 436 15.84 1.23 -4.04
CA MET A 436 15.64 0.49 -2.79
C MET A 436 16.93 0.37 -1.98
N ASP A 437 18.08 0.09 -2.62
CA ASP A 437 19.38 0.06 -1.94
C ASP A 437 19.78 1.46 -1.43
N ARG A 438 19.55 2.51 -2.24
CA ARG A 438 19.77 3.91 -1.82
C ARG A 438 18.92 4.30 -0.62
N ARG A 439 17.65 3.89 -0.59
CA ARG A 439 16.73 4.10 0.55
C ARG A 439 17.18 3.31 1.78
N LEU A 440 17.69 2.10 1.60
CA LEU A 440 18.26 1.33 2.71
C LEU A 440 19.45 2.04 3.40
N PHE A 441 20.32 2.71 2.63
CA PHE A 441 21.37 3.56 3.22
C PHE A 441 20.80 4.71 4.06
N THR A 442 19.71 5.32 3.60
CA THR A 442 19.04 6.38 4.37
C THR A 442 18.49 5.83 5.68
N ILE A 443 17.92 4.62 5.69
CA ILE A 443 17.46 3.96 6.92
C ILE A 443 18.62 3.70 7.89
N TYR A 444 19.77 3.20 7.40
CA TYR A 444 20.95 3.04 8.25
C TYR A 444 21.40 4.35 8.89
N ALA A 445 21.43 5.44 8.11
CA ALA A 445 21.80 6.76 8.61
C ALA A 445 20.81 7.28 9.66
N VAL A 446 19.50 7.07 9.48
CA VAL A 446 18.51 7.45 10.51
C VAL A 446 18.75 6.69 11.82
N VAL A 447 19.00 5.38 11.75
CA VAL A 447 19.24 4.57 12.96
C VAL A 447 20.55 4.97 13.65
N GLU A 448 21.65 5.15 12.91
CA GLU A 448 22.93 5.60 13.46
C GLU A 448 22.83 7.02 14.05
N TYR A 449 22.11 7.93 13.39
CA TYR A 449 21.79 9.25 13.94
C TYR A 449 21.05 9.13 15.29
N CYS A 450 20.02 8.29 15.37
CA CYS A 450 19.29 8.07 16.62
C CYS A 450 20.18 7.46 17.71
N LEU A 451 21.06 6.50 17.37
CA LEU A 451 21.99 5.88 18.32
C LEU A 451 22.99 6.88 18.91
N LYS A 452 23.45 7.86 18.13
CA LYS A 452 24.34 8.93 18.61
C LYS A 452 23.63 9.94 19.50
N ASN A 453 22.35 10.22 19.24
CA ASN A 453 21.59 11.27 19.92
C ASN A 453 20.77 10.78 21.12
N LYS A 454 20.62 9.47 21.31
CA LYS A 454 19.98 8.89 22.50
C LYS A 454 21.02 8.40 23.49
N LYS A 455 20.72 8.56 24.79
CA LYS A 455 21.62 8.21 25.90
C LYS A 455 22.07 6.74 25.89
N TYR A 456 21.19 5.82 25.48
CA TYR A 456 21.44 4.39 25.47
C TYR A 456 20.94 3.76 24.16
N ALA A 457 21.69 2.81 23.61
CA ALA A 457 21.28 2.07 22.42
C ALA A 457 19.96 1.30 22.62
N SER A 458 19.69 0.84 23.84
CA SER A 458 18.43 0.18 24.22
C SER A 458 17.21 1.11 24.21
N ASN A 459 17.39 2.43 24.05
CA ASN A 459 16.28 3.35 23.81
C ASN A 459 15.90 3.44 22.32
N VAL A 460 16.77 2.93 21.43
CA VAL A 460 16.58 2.95 19.98
C VAL A 460 16.28 1.55 19.46
N ILE A 461 17.09 0.55 19.84
CA ILE A 461 16.92 -0.83 19.41
C ILE A 461 16.16 -1.57 20.50
N LEU A 462 14.89 -1.89 20.23
CA LEU A 462 13.97 -2.48 21.19
C LEU A 462 13.79 -3.98 20.93
N ASP A 463 13.93 -4.79 21.98
CA ASP A 463 13.86 -6.27 21.91
C ASP A 463 12.51 -6.85 22.38
N HIS A 464 11.50 -6.00 22.57
CA HIS A 464 10.18 -6.45 23.05
C HIS A 464 9.15 -6.57 21.93
N ARG A 465 8.39 -7.66 21.99
CA ARG A 465 7.05 -7.83 21.43
C ARG A 465 6.12 -8.35 22.52
#